data_AF-A0A4R4RMY6-F1
#
_entry.id   AF-A0A4R4RMY6-F1
#
_cell.length_a   1.000
_cell.length_b   1.000
_cell.length_c   1.000
_cell.angle_alpha   90.00
_cell.angle_beta   90.00
_cell.angle_gamma   90.00
#
_symmetry.space_group_name_H-M   'P 1'
#
loop_
_entity.id
_entity.type
_entity.pdbx_description
1 polymer ?
#
loop_
_entity_poly.entity_id
_entity_poly.type
_entity_poly.pdbx_seq_one_letter_code
_entity_poly.pdbx_strand_id
1 'polypeptide(L)'
;MSDDDLEYTFRDAVRHGGVVLKTGVVAIVVVLVLAVMYVFGWGFFSKTTAPWRGAAEQRELVEGSGDYRIAAYDHFFDLCAQVQSDEASLRNLRRELASEPKPTEERALQINASITALENNRAANINQYNADAAKKHTEGQFRSSGLPSRLSPSTKETSCTSSSPSPART
;
A
#
# COMPACT_ATOMS: atom_id res chain seq x y z
N MET A 1 -4.63 -19.72 85.64
CA MET A 1 -4.43 -19.68 84.18
C MET A 1 -3.79 -21.02 83.85
N SER A 2 -4.59 -21.94 83.34
CA SER A 2 -4.26 -23.36 83.29
C SER A 2 -3.57 -23.70 81.97
N ASP A 3 -2.66 -24.67 81.98
CA ASP A 3 -1.85 -25.07 80.83
C ASP A 3 -2.68 -25.48 79.58
N ASP A 4 -3.95 -25.83 79.76
CA ASP A 4 -4.88 -26.19 78.69
C ASP A 4 -5.23 -25.02 77.73
N ASP A 5 -5.17 -23.77 78.20
CA ASP A 5 -5.52 -22.58 77.38
C ASP A 5 -4.42 -22.23 76.35
N LEU A 6 -3.17 -22.62 76.64
CA LEU A 6 -2.00 -22.36 75.80
C LEU A 6 -1.91 -23.33 74.62
N GLU A 7 -2.35 -24.58 74.82
CA GLU A 7 -2.36 -25.59 73.77
C GLU A 7 -3.48 -25.34 72.74
N TYR A 8 -4.63 -24.79 73.17
CA TYR A 8 -5.76 -24.48 72.29
C TYR A 8 -5.46 -23.30 71.36
N THR A 9 -4.84 -22.24 71.89
CA THR A 9 -4.48 -21.04 71.13
C THR A 9 -3.38 -21.30 70.10
N PHE A 10 -2.42 -22.18 70.38
CA PHE A 10 -1.39 -22.59 69.41
C PHE A 10 -1.97 -23.40 68.25
N ARG A 11 -2.95 -24.27 68.53
CA ARG A 11 -3.58 -25.12 67.51
C ARG A 11 -4.41 -24.32 66.52
N ASP A 12 -5.14 -23.30 66.98
CA ASP A 12 -5.92 -22.41 66.10
C ASP A 12 -5.03 -21.45 65.30
N ALA A 13 -3.94 -20.94 65.88
CA ALA A 13 -2.98 -20.10 65.15
C ALA A 13 -2.28 -20.83 63.99
N VAL A 14 -1.92 -22.10 64.18
CA VAL A 14 -1.31 -22.95 63.13
C VAL A 14 -2.33 -23.32 62.05
N ARG A 15 -3.59 -23.57 62.45
CA ARG A 15 -4.67 -23.92 61.51
C ARG A 15 -5.06 -22.73 60.64
N HIS A 16 -5.12 -21.52 61.19
CA HIS A 16 -5.39 -20.30 60.44
C HIS A 16 -4.19 -19.81 59.62
N GLY A 17 -2.97 -19.91 60.15
CA GLY A 17 -1.74 -19.57 59.40
C GLY A 17 -1.56 -20.44 58.14
N GLY A 18 -1.87 -21.73 58.23
CA GLY A 18 -1.82 -22.64 57.08
C GLY A 18 -2.91 -22.38 56.02
N VAL A 19 -4.09 -21.90 56.43
CA VAL A 19 -5.17 -21.56 55.49
C VAL A 19 -4.88 -20.24 54.77
N VAL A 20 -4.35 -19.23 55.47
CA VAL A 20 -4.00 -17.92 54.88
C VAL A 20 -2.83 -18.04 53.89
N LEU A 21 -1.85 -18.90 54.17
CA LEU A 21 -0.73 -19.15 53.25
C LEU A 21 -1.18 -19.93 52.01
N LYS A 22 -2.06 -20.92 52.18
CA LYS A 22 -2.65 -21.69 51.06
C LYS A 22 -3.55 -20.82 50.18
N THR A 23 -4.39 -19.96 50.76
CA THR A 23 -5.26 -19.06 49.99
C THR A 23 -4.44 -17.98 49.26
N GLY A 24 -3.37 -17.46 49.88
CA GLY A 24 -2.45 -16.53 49.23
C GLY A 24 -1.74 -17.13 48.01
N VAL A 25 -1.22 -18.37 48.13
CA VAL A 25 -0.58 -19.07 47.00
C VAL A 25 -1.58 -19.37 45.89
N VAL A 26 -2.80 -19.80 46.22
CA VAL A 26 -3.86 -20.04 45.22
C VAL A 26 -4.23 -18.75 44.48
N ALA A 27 -4.34 -17.62 45.19
CA ALA A 27 -4.63 -16.33 44.57
C ALA A 27 -3.55 -15.89 43.57
N ILE A 28 -2.27 -16.07 43.92
CA ILE A 28 -1.13 -15.75 43.04
C ILE A 28 -1.15 -16.64 41.79
N VAL A 29 -1.41 -17.93 41.94
CA VAL A 29 -1.50 -18.87 40.80
C VAL A 29 -2.65 -18.48 39.88
N VAL A 30 -3.81 -18.12 40.41
CA VAL A 30 -4.97 -17.67 39.61
C VAL A 30 -4.63 -16.40 38.83
N VAL A 31 -3.99 -15.41 39.45
CA VAL A 31 -3.57 -14.17 38.78
C VAL A 31 -2.57 -14.45 37.66
N LEU A 32 -1.60 -15.34 37.90
CA LEU A 32 -0.62 -15.74 36.87
C LEU A 32 -1.29 -16.45 35.69
N VAL A 33 -2.22 -17.35 35.95
CA VAL A 33 -2.98 -18.05 34.88
C VAL A 33 -3.78 -17.04 34.05
N LEU A 34 -4.45 -16.08 34.70
CA LEU A 34 -5.19 -15.02 34.00
C LEU A 34 -4.26 -14.12 33.18
N ALA A 35 -3.09 -13.76 33.70
CA ALA A 35 -2.10 -12.97 32.97
C ALA A 35 -1.57 -13.70 31.73
N VAL A 36 -1.31 -15.00 31.85
CA VAL A 36 -0.91 -15.85 30.70
C VAL A 36 -2.05 -15.93 29.69
N MET A 37 -3.29 -16.18 30.11
CA MET A 37 -4.44 -16.19 29.22
C MET A 37 -4.67 -14.84 28.51
N TYR A 38 -4.41 -13.71 29.18
CA TYR A 38 -4.53 -12.40 28.58
C TYR A 38 -3.44 -12.14 27.51
N VAL A 39 -2.17 -12.43 27.83
CA VAL A 39 -1.04 -12.23 26.92
C VAL A 39 -1.12 -13.15 25.70
N PHE A 40 -1.44 -14.43 25.90
CA PHE A 40 -1.56 -15.40 24.81
C PHE A 40 -2.93 -15.35 24.10
N GLY A 41 -4.00 -14.93 24.76
CA GLY A 41 -5.34 -14.83 24.17
C GLY A 41 -5.54 -13.56 23.34
N TRP A 42 -5.01 -12.41 23.77
CA TRP A 42 -5.21 -11.15 23.04
C TRP A 42 -3.98 -10.74 22.20
N GLY A 43 -2.77 -10.94 22.74
CA GLY A 43 -1.52 -10.58 22.06
C GLY A 43 -1.14 -11.50 20.90
N PHE A 44 -1.43 -12.80 21.01
CA PHE A 44 -1.15 -13.76 19.95
C PHE A 44 -2.20 -13.72 18.83
N PHE A 45 -3.49 -13.60 19.20
CA PHE A 45 -4.58 -13.50 18.22
C PHE A 45 -4.53 -12.18 17.44
N SER A 46 -4.15 -11.06 18.07
CA SER A 46 -3.96 -9.80 17.35
C SER A 46 -2.82 -9.89 16.33
N LYS A 47 -1.66 -10.47 16.69
CA LYS A 47 -0.54 -10.63 15.74
C LYS A 47 -0.83 -11.60 14.59
N THR A 48 -1.55 -12.69 14.85
CA THR A 48 -1.85 -13.70 13.82
C THR A 48 -3.02 -13.29 12.92
N THR A 49 -3.98 -12.52 13.42
CA THR A 49 -5.11 -12.00 12.62
C THR A 49 -4.86 -10.62 12.00
N ALA A 50 -3.85 -9.87 12.45
CA ALA A 50 -3.43 -8.60 11.85
C ALA A 50 -3.16 -8.67 10.34
N PRO A 51 -2.40 -9.65 9.80
CA PRO A 51 -2.21 -9.74 8.35
C PRO A 51 -3.51 -10.03 7.58
N TRP A 52 -4.46 -10.74 8.20
CA TRP A 52 -5.73 -11.07 7.58
C TRP A 52 -6.72 -9.89 7.60
N ARG A 53 -6.80 -9.16 8.72
CA ARG A 53 -7.59 -7.91 8.81
C ARG A 53 -7.03 -6.81 7.91
N GLY A 54 -5.72 -6.59 7.91
CA GLY A 54 -5.09 -5.61 7.02
C GLY A 54 -5.28 -5.93 5.54
N ALA A 55 -5.25 -7.21 5.17
CA ALA A 55 -5.52 -7.64 3.79
C ALA A 55 -7.02 -7.60 3.43
N ALA A 56 -7.93 -7.72 4.40
CA ALA A 56 -9.37 -7.56 4.17
C ALA A 56 -9.71 -6.06 4.00
N GLU A 57 -9.18 -5.20 4.86
CA GLU A 57 -9.35 -3.75 4.78
C GLU A 57 -8.73 -3.16 3.51
N GLN A 58 -7.54 -3.63 3.09
CA GLN A 58 -6.97 -3.26 1.79
C GLN A 58 -7.83 -3.71 0.60
N ARG A 59 -8.39 -4.93 0.64
CA ARG A 59 -9.31 -5.39 -0.41
C ARG A 59 -10.61 -4.58 -0.41
N GLU A 60 -11.14 -4.22 0.74
CA GLU A 60 -12.36 -3.42 0.84
C GLU A 60 -12.15 -2.00 0.28
N LEU A 61 -10.99 -1.39 0.55
CA LEU A 61 -10.63 -0.08 0.00
C LEU A 61 -10.38 -0.12 -1.53
N VAL A 62 -9.74 -1.19 -2.03
CA VAL A 62 -9.32 -1.32 -3.43
C VAL A 62 -10.41 -1.90 -4.33
N GLU A 63 -11.11 -2.94 -3.88
CA GLU A 63 -12.15 -3.65 -4.65
C GLU A 63 -13.56 -3.13 -4.35
N GLY A 64 -13.81 -2.64 -3.13
CA GLY A 64 -15.13 -2.19 -2.66
C GLY A 64 -15.47 -0.74 -3.02
N SER A 65 -14.50 0.13 -3.33
CA SER A 65 -14.77 1.53 -3.67
C SER A 65 -14.77 1.74 -5.20
N GLY A 66 -15.94 2.10 -5.75
CA GLY A 66 -16.07 2.46 -7.17
C GLY A 66 -15.17 3.63 -7.57
N ASP A 67 -14.97 4.57 -6.65
CA ASP A 67 -14.12 5.75 -6.83
C ASP A 67 -12.65 5.39 -7.04
N TYR A 68 -12.12 4.40 -6.30
CA TYR A 68 -10.74 3.93 -6.50
C TYR A 68 -10.55 3.32 -7.89
N ARG A 69 -11.56 2.58 -8.37
CA ARG A 69 -11.52 1.98 -9.71
C ARG A 69 -11.48 3.07 -10.77
N ILE A 70 -12.36 4.06 -10.68
CA ILE A 70 -12.40 5.20 -11.61
C ILE A 70 -11.08 5.96 -11.57
N ALA A 71 -10.56 6.29 -10.38
CA ALA A 71 -9.28 6.97 -10.23
C ALA A 71 -8.12 6.18 -10.85
N ALA A 72 -8.09 4.85 -10.68
CA ALA A 72 -7.09 4.00 -11.31
C ALA A 72 -7.24 3.96 -12.83
N TYR A 73 -8.48 3.92 -13.36
CA TYR A 73 -8.74 4.03 -14.80
C TYR A 73 -8.20 5.35 -15.35
N ASP A 74 -8.59 6.47 -14.76
CA ASP A 74 -8.21 7.82 -15.17
C ASP A 74 -6.68 8.00 -15.09
N HIS A 75 -6.04 7.49 -14.02
CA HIS A 75 -4.60 7.53 -13.84
C HIS A 75 -3.82 6.91 -15.02
N PHE A 76 -4.23 5.75 -15.52
CA PHE A 76 -3.56 5.13 -16.67
C PHE A 76 -3.80 5.90 -17.98
N PHE A 77 -4.98 6.50 -18.14
CA PHE A 77 -5.24 7.37 -19.30
C PHE A 77 -4.42 8.65 -19.25
N ASP A 78 -4.33 9.28 -18.08
CA ASP A 78 -3.56 10.50 -17.86
C ASP A 78 -2.07 10.27 -18.11
N LEU A 79 -1.49 9.18 -17.59
CA LEU A 79 -0.10 8.81 -17.87
C LEU A 79 0.14 8.61 -19.36
N CYS A 80 -0.79 7.97 -20.07
CA CYS A 80 -0.67 7.76 -21.51
C CYS A 80 -0.76 9.08 -22.29
N ALA A 81 -1.71 9.94 -21.93
CA ALA A 81 -1.88 11.27 -22.52
C ALA A 81 -0.66 12.17 -22.29
N GLN A 82 -0.06 12.10 -21.09
CA GLN A 82 1.18 12.81 -20.79
C GLN A 82 2.34 12.34 -21.67
N VAL A 83 2.55 11.04 -21.80
CA VAL A 83 3.58 10.47 -22.72
C VAL A 83 3.37 10.95 -24.15
N GLN A 84 2.12 10.94 -24.65
CA GLN A 84 1.82 11.42 -26.00
C GLN A 84 2.03 12.93 -26.18
N SER A 85 1.75 13.71 -25.13
CA SER A 85 2.01 15.16 -25.11
C SER A 85 3.50 15.46 -25.15
N ASP A 86 4.31 14.73 -24.36
CA ASP A 86 5.77 14.83 -24.38
C ASP A 86 6.33 14.48 -25.76
N GLU A 87 5.82 13.40 -26.38
CA GLU A 87 6.19 13.00 -27.74
C GLU A 87 5.82 14.04 -28.80
N ALA A 88 4.64 14.66 -28.69
CA ALA A 88 4.23 15.74 -29.58
C ALA A 88 5.14 16.96 -29.45
N SER A 89 5.50 17.31 -28.21
CA SER A 89 6.43 18.41 -27.92
C SER A 89 7.82 18.11 -28.47
N LEU A 90 8.33 16.89 -28.30
CA LEU A 90 9.58 16.43 -28.89
C LEU A 90 9.57 16.50 -30.41
N ARG A 91 8.47 16.09 -31.07
CA ARG A 91 8.33 16.22 -32.53
C ARG A 91 8.40 17.68 -32.98
N ASN A 92 7.69 18.57 -32.27
CA ASN A 92 7.65 20.00 -32.62
C ASN A 92 9.03 20.66 -32.44
N LEU A 93 9.70 20.40 -31.32
CA LEU A 93 11.05 20.93 -31.05
C LEU A 93 12.09 20.40 -32.04
N ARG A 94 12.05 19.10 -32.37
CA ARG A 94 12.94 18.53 -33.40
C ARG A 94 12.65 19.10 -34.79
N ARG A 95 11.39 19.42 -35.10
CA ARG A 95 11.02 20.10 -36.35
C ARG A 95 11.53 21.53 -36.38
N GLU A 96 11.42 22.27 -35.28
CA GLU A 96 11.95 23.63 -35.16
C GLU A 96 13.47 23.65 -35.36
N LEU A 97 14.19 22.71 -34.72
CA LEU A 97 15.64 22.56 -34.89
C LEU A 97 16.05 22.28 -36.35
N ALA A 98 15.21 21.56 -37.09
CA ALA A 98 15.43 21.19 -38.49
C ALA A 98 14.80 22.16 -39.50
N SER A 99 14.11 23.21 -39.05
CA SER A 99 13.40 24.15 -39.92
C SER A 99 14.36 25.11 -40.63
N GLU A 100 13.89 25.66 -41.75
CA GLU A 100 14.59 26.75 -42.47
C GLU A 100 13.75 28.05 -42.43
N PRO A 101 14.37 29.20 -42.09
CA PRO A 101 15.78 29.37 -41.72
C PRO A 101 16.10 28.71 -40.36
N LYS A 102 17.35 28.24 -40.21
CA LYS A 102 17.78 27.59 -38.97
C LYS A 102 17.63 28.53 -37.77
N PRO A 103 17.24 28.02 -36.60
CA PRO A 103 17.20 28.82 -35.38
C PRO A 103 18.60 29.36 -35.02
N THR A 104 18.64 30.47 -34.29
CA THR A 104 19.89 31.01 -33.73
C THR A 104 20.55 30.00 -32.79
N GLU A 105 21.87 30.10 -32.58
CA GLU A 105 22.59 29.18 -31.69
C GLU A 105 22.02 29.16 -30.26
N GLU A 106 21.63 30.32 -29.74
CA GLU A 106 20.99 30.45 -28.43
C GLU A 106 19.64 29.69 -28.40
N ARG A 107 18.82 29.85 -29.44
CA ARG A 107 17.55 29.14 -29.55
C ARG A 107 17.76 27.63 -29.71
N ALA A 108 18.74 27.20 -30.50
CA ALA A 108 19.08 25.80 -30.65
C ALA A 108 19.52 25.16 -29.32
N LEU A 109 20.29 25.88 -28.49
CA LEU A 109 20.70 25.42 -27.16
C LEU A 109 19.49 25.25 -26.24
N GLN A 110 18.55 26.20 -26.24
CA GLN A 110 17.29 26.08 -25.49
C GLN A 110 16.45 24.88 -25.96
N ILE A 111 16.31 24.71 -27.27
CA ILE A 111 15.58 23.58 -27.86
C ILE A 111 16.20 22.25 -27.40
N ASN A 112 17.53 22.11 -27.46
CA ASN A 112 18.21 20.89 -27.04
C ASN A 112 18.04 20.59 -25.54
N ALA A 113 18.08 21.61 -24.70
CA ALA A 113 17.80 21.46 -23.27
C ALA A 113 16.34 21.00 -23.04
N SER A 114 15.38 21.60 -23.74
CA SER A 114 13.97 21.18 -23.68
C SER A 114 13.74 19.76 -24.20
N ILE A 115 14.41 19.36 -25.29
CA ILE A 115 14.36 17.97 -25.80
C ILE A 115 14.84 17.00 -24.73
N THR A 116 15.99 17.28 -24.10
CA THR A 116 16.55 16.41 -23.05
C THR A 116 15.59 16.28 -21.86
N ALA A 117 14.99 17.39 -21.42
CA ALA A 117 14.02 17.37 -20.32
C ALA A 117 12.77 16.54 -20.67
N LEU A 118 12.23 16.71 -21.87
CA LEU A 118 11.05 15.97 -22.33
C LEU A 118 11.34 14.47 -22.55
N GLU A 119 12.54 14.11 -23.01
CA GLU A 119 12.95 12.71 -23.11
C GLU A 119 13.01 12.03 -21.73
N ASN A 120 13.53 12.74 -20.72
CA ASN A 120 13.55 12.25 -19.34
C ASN A 120 12.13 12.12 -18.76
N ASN A 121 11.27 13.12 -18.97
CA ASN A 121 9.87 13.07 -18.51
C ASN A 121 9.11 11.91 -19.16
N ARG A 122 9.26 11.75 -20.48
CA ARG A 122 8.68 10.63 -21.21
C ARG A 122 9.11 9.30 -20.62
N ALA A 123 10.41 9.12 -20.35
CA ALA A 123 10.93 7.90 -19.76
C ALA A 123 10.39 7.66 -18.33
N ALA A 124 10.29 8.71 -17.52
CA ALA A 124 9.72 8.65 -16.18
C ALA A 124 8.24 8.22 -16.21
N ASN A 125 7.44 8.85 -17.07
CA ASN A 125 6.02 8.53 -17.24
C ASN A 125 5.79 7.09 -17.74
N ILE A 126 6.63 6.63 -18.69
CA ILE A 126 6.62 5.23 -19.15
C ILE A 126 6.97 4.26 -18.02
N ASN A 127 7.97 4.58 -17.21
CA ASN A 127 8.38 3.73 -16.09
C ASN A 127 7.29 3.68 -15.01
N GLN A 128 6.66 4.81 -14.70
CA GLN A 128 5.57 4.88 -13.74
C GLN A 128 4.37 4.07 -14.23
N TYR A 129 3.97 4.25 -15.49
CA TYR A 129 2.93 3.42 -16.11
C TYR A 129 3.24 1.94 -15.97
N ASN A 130 4.47 1.52 -16.29
CA ASN A 130 4.86 0.12 -16.24
C ASN A 130 4.92 -0.44 -14.81
N ALA A 131 5.33 0.38 -13.84
CA ALA A 131 5.36 0.02 -12.44
C ALA A 131 3.94 -0.17 -11.89
N ASP A 132 3.04 0.78 -12.19
CA ASP A 132 1.66 0.74 -11.74
C ASP A 132 0.87 -0.37 -12.44
N ALA A 133 1.11 -0.58 -13.74
CA ALA A 133 0.54 -1.68 -14.51
C ALA A 133 0.99 -3.07 -13.99
N ALA A 134 2.15 -3.16 -13.33
CA ALA A 134 2.62 -4.41 -12.73
C ALA A 134 1.93 -4.73 -11.40
N LYS A 135 1.22 -3.78 -10.78
CA LYS A 135 0.50 -3.97 -9.51
C LYS A 135 -0.81 -4.76 -9.73
N LYS A 136 -0.69 -6.08 -9.85
CA LYS A 136 -1.78 -7.02 -10.19
C LYS A 136 -2.99 -7.01 -9.24
N HIS A 137 -2.82 -6.51 -8.01
CA HIS A 137 -3.83 -6.57 -6.95
C HIS A 137 -4.32 -5.20 -6.51
N THR A 138 -3.91 -4.13 -7.21
CA THR A 138 -4.33 -2.75 -6.92
C THR A 138 -4.60 -2.02 -8.23
N GLU A 139 -3.97 -0.88 -8.50
CA GLU A 139 -4.23 -0.03 -9.68
C GLU A 139 -4.18 -0.82 -10.99
N GLY A 140 -3.16 -1.67 -11.18
CA GLY A 140 -2.95 -2.41 -12.42
C GLY A 140 -4.10 -3.34 -12.81
N GLN A 141 -4.92 -3.78 -11.86
CA GLN A 141 -6.10 -4.61 -12.13
C GLN A 141 -7.28 -3.82 -12.74
N PHE A 142 -7.27 -2.50 -12.55
CA PHE A 142 -8.28 -1.56 -13.05
C PHE A 142 -7.81 -0.79 -14.28
N ARG A 143 -6.70 -1.20 -14.89
CA ARG A 143 -6.31 -0.66 -16.19
C ARG A 143 -7.36 -1.03 -17.25
N SER A 144 -7.74 -0.07 -18.08
CA SER A 144 -8.58 -0.33 -19.26
C SER A 144 -7.98 -1.41 -20.16
N SER A 145 -8.83 -2.32 -20.65
CA SER A 145 -8.47 -3.34 -21.65
C SER A 145 -8.01 -2.72 -22.97
N GLY A 146 -8.41 -1.48 -23.23
CA GLY A 146 -7.98 -0.71 -24.40
C GLY A 146 -6.58 -0.11 -24.27
N LEU A 147 -5.95 -0.15 -23.09
CA LEU A 147 -4.61 0.37 -22.88
C LEU A 147 -3.56 -0.75 -22.96
N PRO A 148 -2.37 -0.47 -23.51
CA PRO A 148 -1.32 -1.47 -23.67
C PRO A 148 -0.86 -2.03 -22.32
N SER A 149 -0.45 -3.30 -22.30
CA SER A 149 -0.03 -3.92 -21.04
C SER A 149 1.24 -3.32 -20.44
N ARG A 150 2.10 -2.79 -21.31
CA ARG A 150 3.36 -2.10 -21.01
C ARG A 150 3.65 -1.08 -22.10
N LEU A 151 4.28 0.03 -21.74
CA LEU A 151 4.86 0.99 -22.67
C LEU A 151 6.35 0.69 -22.84
N SER A 152 6.85 0.86 -24.06
CA SER A 152 8.28 0.67 -24.34
C SER A 152 9.00 2.02 -24.39
N PRO A 153 10.09 2.23 -23.64
CA PRO A 153 10.87 3.46 -23.72
C PRO A 153 11.57 3.62 -25.08
N SER A 154 11.83 2.52 -25.80
CA SER A 154 12.54 2.52 -27.08
C SER A 154 11.65 2.82 -28.29
N THR A 155 10.33 2.76 -28.14
CA THR A 155 9.42 3.09 -29.26
C THR A 155 9.41 4.60 -29.46
N LYS A 156 9.39 5.06 -30.72
CA LYS A 156 9.39 6.50 -31.05
C LYS A 156 8.07 7.19 -30.67
N GLU A 157 6.95 6.48 -30.81
CA GLU A 157 5.62 6.99 -30.49
C GLU A 157 4.79 5.93 -29.78
N THR A 158 4.06 6.36 -28.77
CA THR A 158 3.26 5.50 -27.93
C THR A 158 1.81 5.53 -28.39
N SER A 159 1.23 4.36 -28.68
CA SER A 159 -0.18 4.25 -29.05
C SER A 159 -1.04 4.02 -27.81
N CYS A 160 -1.89 5.00 -27.50
CA CYS A 160 -2.86 4.96 -26.40
C CYS A 160 -4.29 4.69 -26.91
N THR A 161 -4.46 3.90 -27.98
CA THR A 161 -5.78 3.61 -28.55
C THR A 161 -6.44 2.38 -27.93
N SER A 162 -7.66 2.59 -27.44
CA SER A 162 -8.65 1.55 -27.15
C SER A 162 -9.15 0.89 -28.43
N SER A 163 -8.83 -0.38 -28.60
CA SER A 163 -9.62 -1.25 -29.49
C SER A 163 -10.68 -2.00 -28.68
N SER A 164 -11.59 -1.29 -28.02
CA SER A 164 -12.93 -1.80 -27.71
C SER A 164 -13.87 -0.71 -27.18
N PRO A 165 -15.16 -0.78 -27.57
CA PRO A 165 -16.14 0.26 -27.31
C PRO A 165 -16.45 0.35 -25.82
N SER A 166 -16.72 1.58 -25.38
CA SER A 166 -17.40 1.90 -24.12
C SER A 166 -18.47 0.83 -23.82
N PRO A 167 -18.45 0.15 -22.66
CA PRO A 167 -19.56 -0.71 -22.29
C PRO A 167 -20.78 0.19 -22.20
N ALA A 168 -21.77 -0.12 -23.06
CA ALA A 168 -23.02 0.59 -23.15
C ALA A 168 -23.56 0.87 -21.74
N ARG A 169 -23.84 2.15 -21.50
CA ARG A 169 -24.65 2.60 -20.38
C ARG A 169 -26.06 2.03 -20.62
N THR A 170 -26.36 0.88 -20.02
CA THR A 170 -27.72 0.31 -19.91
C THR A 170 -28.18 0.39 -18.47
#